data_AF-A0A0M8PSY0-F1
#
_entry.id   AF-A0A0M8PSY0-F1
#
_cell.length_a   1.000
_cell.length_b   1.000
_cell.length_c   1.000
_cell.angle_alpha   90.00
_cell.angle_beta   90.00
_cell.angle_gamma   90.00
#
_symmetry.space_group_name_H-M   'P 1'
#
loop_
_entity.id
_entity.type
_entity.pdbx_description
1 polymer ?
#
loop_
_entity_poly.entity_id
_entity_poly.type
_entity_poly.pdbx_seq_one_letter_code
_entity_poly.pdbx_strand_id
1 'polypeptide(L)'
;MNNNKDNTEVILLSDPSECLMHPFYNKQIVFTGALSTMTRSEAAKKVRACGGIMQGAVTQDTDFVILGKKRRGISTKQAKAERLISLGLDIQIIVEDDFIWLISMETEYLPSSFKDGLPQI
;
A
#
# COMPACT_ATOMS: atom_id res chain seq x y z
N MET A 1 26.94 21.68 -34.98
CA MET A 1 27.51 20.75 -34.00
C MET A 1 26.70 20.82 -32.72
N ASN A 2 26.08 19.71 -32.34
CA ASN A 2 25.49 19.50 -31.03
C ASN A 2 26.57 19.51 -29.95
N ASN A 3 26.22 19.95 -28.73
CA ASN A 3 26.28 19.15 -27.48
C ASN A 3 26.54 20.04 -26.27
N ASN A 4 25.54 20.20 -25.40
CA ASN A 4 25.56 19.72 -24.01
C ASN A 4 24.22 20.11 -23.39
N LYS A 5 23.26 19.18 -23.41
CA LYS A 5 23.03 18.11 -22.42
C LYS A 5 22.41 18.68 -21.15
N ASP A 6 21.10 18.50 -21.09
CA ASP A 6 20.36 18.14 -19.90
C ASP A 6 20.48 19.16 -18.75
N ASN A 7 19.71 20.23 -18.89
CA ASN A 7 19.11 20.93 -17.77
C ASN A 7 18.15 20.00 -17.01
N THR A 8 18.71 18.96 -16.38
CA THR A 8 18.06 18.26 -15.28
C THR A 8 18.17 19.20 -14.09
N GLU A 9 17.11 19.98 -13.85
CA GLU A 9 16.86 20.49 -12.51
C GLU A 9 16.75 19.25 -11.61
N VAL A 10 17.89 18.91 -11.02
CA VAL A 10 17.98 17.98 -9.92
C VAL A 10 17.16 18.64 -8.83
N ILE A 11 15.89 18.27 -8.75
CA ILE A 11 15.04 18.56 -7.60
C ILE A 11 15.81 17.94 -6.44
N LEU A 12 16.50 18.80 -5.69
CA LEU A 12 17.15 18.46 -4.43
C LEU A 12 16.05 17.87 -3.56
N LEU A 13 15.97 16.54 -3.55
CA LEU A 13 15.27 15.77 -2.55
C LEU A 13 15.84 16.22 -1.22
N SER A 14 15.08 17.13 -0.61
CA SER A 14 15.40 17.76 0.64
C SER A 14 15.29 16.65 1.68
N ASP A 15 16.42 16.35 2.30
CA ASP A 15 16.59 15.42 3.42
C ASP A 15 16.60 13.91 3.09
N PRO A 16 17.76 13.22 3.23
CA PRO A 16 17.84 11.75 3.12
C PRO A 16 17.10 11.01 4.26
N SER A 17 16.48 11.72 5.20
CA SER A 17 15.60 11.14 6.22
C SER A 17 14.12 10.99 5.79
N GLU A 18 13.72 11.54 4.63
CA GLU A 18 12.41 11.26 4.01
C GLU A 18 12.45 9.86 3.36
N CYS A 19 12.52 8.85 4.22
CA CYS A 19 12.58 7.44 3.85
C CYS A 19 11.28 7.10 3.10
N LEU A 20 11.39 6.67 1.84
CA LEU A 20 10.26 6.36 0.97
C LEU A 20 9.45 5.20 1.58
N MET A 21 8.44 5.53 2.40
CA MET A 21 7.61 4.54 3.06
C MET A 21 6.74 3.83 2.02
N HIS A 22 6.59 2.51 2.18
CA HIS A 22 5.74 1.73 1.30
C HIS A 22 4.30 2.29 1.31
N PRO A 23 3.56 2.33 0.19
CA PRO A 23 2.20 2.89 0.12
C PRO A 23 1.17 2.26 1.08
N PHE A 24 1.45 1.06 1.58
CA PHE A 24 0.64 0.34 2.56
C PHE A 24 1.06 0.57 4.01
N TYR A 25 2.14 1.30 4.27
CA TYR A 25 2.60 1.54 5.62
C TYR A 25 1.54 2.27 6.45
N ASN A 26 1.13 1.66 7.56
CA ASN A 26 0.06 2.14 8.45
C ASN A 26 -1.32 2.30 7.77
N LYS A 27 -1.57 1.56 6.69
CA LYS A 27 -2.84 1.60 5.94
C LYS A 27 -3.74 0.41 6.25
N GLN A 28 -5.03 0.68 6.35
CA GLN A 28 -6.09 -0.31 6.62
C GLN A 28 -6.58 -0.92 5.31
N ILE A 29 -6.33 -2.22 5.13
CA ILE A 29 -6.51 -2.91 3.86
C ILE A 29 -7.55 -4.01 4.00
N VAL A 30 -8.54 -3.99 3.11
CA VAL A 30 -9.59 -5.00 3.01
C VAL A 30 -9.49 -5.74 1.69
N PHE A 31 -9.64 -7.05 1.80
CA PHE A 31 -9.67 -7.96 0.68
C PHE A 31 -11.11 -8.32 0.31
N THR A 32 -11.47 -8.24 -0.97
CA THR A 32 -12.76 -8.74 -1.49
C THR A 32 -12.63 -9.67 -2.71
N GLY A 33 -13.44 -10.73 -2.77
CA GLY A 33 -13.30 -11.84 -3.74
C GLY A 33 -12.19 -12.82 -3.40
N ALA A 34 -11.83 -13.70 -4.34
CA ALA A 34 -10.62 -14.52 -4.24
C ALA A 34 -9.54 -13.94 -5.16
N LEU A 35 -8.28 -13.96 -4.71
CA LEU A 35 -7.15 -13.62 -5.56
C LEU A 35 -6.87 -14.80 -6.51
N SER A 36 -6.41 -14.50 -7.70
CA SER A 36 -6.01 -15.50 -8.70
C SER A 36 -4.60 -16.04 -8.48
N THR A 37 -3.70 -15.20 -7.96
CA THR A 37 -2.25 -15.44 -7.92
C THR A 37 -1.72 -16.01 -6.61
N MET A 38 -2.44 -15.80 -5.49
CA MET A 38 -2.02 -16.28 -4.18
C MET A 38 -3.23 -16.48 -3.25
N THR A 39 -3.03 -17.20 -2.16
CA THR A 39 -4.03 -17.33 -1.10
C THR A 39 -4.18 -16.01 -0.33
N ARG A 40 -5.33 -15.83 0.34
CA ARG A 40 -5.54 -14.68 1.24
C ARG A 40 -4.51 -14.63 2.38
N SER A 41 -4.07 -15.78 2.86
CA SER A 41 -3.06 -15.87 3.92
C SER A 41 -1.71 -15.34 3.45
N GLU A 42 -1.27 -15.75 2.26
CA GLU A 42 -0.03 -15.25 1.64
C GLU A 42 -0.08 -13.75 1.36
N ALA A 43 -1.19 -13.28 0.78
CA ALA A 43 -1.39 -11.85 0.53
C ALA A 43 -1.35 -11.03 1.82
N ALA A 44 -2.00 -11.50 2.89
CA ALA A 44 -1.98 -10.85 4.19
C ALA A 44 -0.57 -10.78 4.79
N LYS A 45 0.27 -11.82 4.60
CA LYS A 45 1.68 -11.78 5.03
C LYS A 45 2.45 -10.69 4.29
N LYS A 46 2.28 -10.59 2.96
CA LYS A 46 2.93 -9.55 2.15
C LYS A 46 2.49 -8.14 2.56
N VAL A 47 1.19 -7.91 2.74
CA VAL A 47 0.67 -6.63 3.23
C VAL A 47 1.29 -6.23 4.57
N ARG A 48 1.38 -7.16 5.52
CA ARG A 48 2.00 -6.88 6.83
C ARG A 48 3.50 -6.61 6.73
N ALA A 49 4.21 -7.28 5.82
CA ALA A 49 5.62 -6.99 5.56
C ALA A 49 5.84 -5.56 5.04
N CYS A 50 4.86 -5.04 4.30
CA CYS A 50 4.80 -3.66 3.85
C CYS A 50 4.29 -2.67 4.93
N GLY A 51 4.07 -3.11 6.17
CA GLY A 51 3.55 -2.29 7.26
C GLY A 51 2.03 -2.03 7.22
N GLY A 52 1.29 -2.73 6.37
CA GLY A 52 -0.17 -2.62 6.27
C GLY A 52 -0.94 -3.45 7.28
N ILE A 53 -2.15 -3.00 7.58
CA ILE A 53 -3.03 -3.58 8.60
C ILE A 53 -4.23 -4.23 7.90
N MET A 54 -4.43 -5.53 8.15
CA MET A 54 -5.49 -6.30 7.50
C MET A 54 -6.82 -6.18 8.25
N GLN A 55 -7.89 -5.85 7.53
CA GLN A 55 -9.26 -5.78 8.04
C GLN A 55 -10.18 -6.84 7.40
N GLY A 56 -11.16 -7.31 8.17
CA GLY A 56 -12.15 -8.29 7.72
C GLY A 56 -13.36 -7.68 6.97
N ALA A 57 -13.64 -6.41 7.23
CA ALA A 57 -14.80 -5.68 6.71
C ALA A 57 -14.39 -4.25 6.33
N VAL A 58 -15.10 -3.67 5.37
CA VAL A 58 -14.92 -2.26 4.99
C VAL A 58 -15.56 -1.38 6.06
N THR A 59 -14.80 -0.45 6.63
CA THR A 59 -15.21 0.54 7.64
C THR A 59 -14.85 1.95 7.15
N GLN A 60 -15.11 2.96 7.97
CA GLN A 60 -14.72 4.35 7.67
C GLN A 60 -13.20 4.55 7.72
N ASP A 61 -12.49 3.68 8.46
CA ASP A 61 -11.03 3.73 8.57
C ASP A 61 -10.33 2.97 7.44
N THR A 62 -11.06 2.29 6.55
CA THR A 62 -10.45 1.49 5.47
C THR A 62 -9.83 2.42 4.43
N ASP A 63 -8.52 2.34 4.24
CA ASP A 63 -7.81 3.08 3.19
C ASP A 63 -7.87 2.38 1.82
N PHE A 64 -7.75 1.04 1.79
CA PHE A 64 -7.69 0.28 0.54
C PHE A 64 -8.65 -0.90 0.52
N VAL A 65 -9.30 -1.09 -0.63
CA VAL A 65 -10.09 -2.28 -0.95
C VAL A 65 -9.54 -2.96 -2.19
N ILE A 66 -9.01 -4.16 -1.99
CA ILE A 66 -8.31 -4.90 -3.04
C ILE A 66 -9.26 -5.92 -3.66
N LEU A 67 -9.51 -5.76 -4.95
CA LEU A 67 -10.41 -6.57 -5.74
C LEU A 67 -9.67 -7.79 -6.31
N GLY A 68 -10.01 -8.98 -5.82
CA GLY A 68 -9.51 -10.23 -6.42
C GLY A 68 -10.13 -10.50 -7.79
N LYS A 69 -9.33 -11.03 -8.73
CA LYS A 69 -9.78 -11.36 -10.10
C LYS A 69 -10.83 -12.46 -10.13
N LYS A 70 -10.78 -13.42 -9.22
CA LYS A 70 -11.76 -14.53 -9.13
C LYS A 70 -13.02 -14.06 -8.40
N ARG A 71 -13.82 -13.21 -9.05
CA ARG A 71 -15.11 -12.71 -8.53
C ARG A 71 -16.24 -12.90 -9.55
N ARG A 72 -17.46 -13.17 -9.06
CA ARG A 72 -18.68 -13.38 -9.86
C ARG A 72 -19.57 -12.12 -9.90
N GLY A 73 -18.95 -10.93 -9.90
CA GLY A 73 -19.65 -9.65 -9.85
C GLY A 73 -19.20 -8.75 -8.69
N ILE A 74 -20.02 -7.73 -8.40
CA ILE A 74 -19.79 -6.77 -7.32
C ILE A 74 -20.07 -7.45 -5.98
N SER A 75 -19.08 -7.44 -5.10
CA SER A 75 -19.21 -7.95 -3.74
C SER A 75 -19.90 -6.95 -2.82
N THR A 76 -20.49 -7.42 -1.71
CA THR A 76 -21.04 -6.55 -0.65
C THR A 76 -19.99 -5.59 -0.09
N LYS A 77 -18.73 -6.01 0.01
CA LYS A 77 -17.60 -5.17 0.44
C LYS A 77 -17.28 -4.08 -0.58
N GLN A 78 -17.24 -4.41 -1.87
CA GLN A 78 -17.03 -3.43 -2.93
C GLN A 78 -18.17 -2.40 -2.96
N ALA A 79 -19.43 -2.85 -2.95
CA ALA A 79 -20.58 -1.95 -2.90
C ALA A 79 -20.55 -1.04 -1.66
N LYS A 80 -20.12 -1.57 -0.50
CA LYS A 80 -19.94 -0.77 0.70
C LYS A 80 -18.83 0.27 0.55
N ALA A 81 -17.70 -0.08 -0.06
CA ALA A 81 -16.60 0.84 -0.33
C ALA A 81 -17.04 1.98 -1.27
N GLU A 82 -17.68 1.63 -2.39
CA GLU A 82 -18.24 2.60 -3.35
C GLU A 82 -19.23 3.57 -2.67
N ARG A 83 -20.08 3.07 -1.77
CA ARG A 83 -20.97 3.91 -0.96
C ARG A 83 -20.23 4.86 -0.02
N LEU A 84 -19.16 4.40 0.64
CA LEU A 84 -18.38 5.28 1.54
C LEU A 84 -17.62 6.34 0.75
N ILE A 85 -17.10 6.00 -0.43
CA ILE A 85 -16.49 6.95 -1.36
C ILE A 85 -17.52 8.02 -1.77
N SER A 86 -18.75 7.62 -2.10
CA SER A 86 -19.80 8.59 -2.44
C SER A 86 -20.24 9.48 -1.28
N LEU A 87 -19.89 9.12 -0.04
CA LEU A 87 -20.07 9.93 1.17
C LEU A 87 -18.85 10.82 1.47
N GLY A 88 -17.82 10.81 0.61
CA GLY A 88 -16.64 11.67 0.72
C GLY A 88 -15.47 11.05 1.48
N LEU A 89 -15.49 9.74 1.75
CA LEU A 89 -14.35 9.06 2.38
C LEU A 89 -13.27 8.73 1.34
N ASP A 90 -12.01 8.89 1.75
CA ASP A 90 -10.85 8.54 0.95
C ASP A 90 -10.55 7.04 1.05
N ILE A 91 -11.21 6.26 0.18
CA ILE A 91 -10.98 4.82 0.05
C ILE A 91 -10.54 4.52 -1.37
N GLN A 92 -9.40 3.87 -1.52
CA GLN A 92 -8.88 3.46 -2.81
C GLN A 92 -9.28 2.02 -3.13
N ILE A 93 -10.01 1.83 -4.22
CA ILE A 93 -10.33 0.50 -4.73
C ILE A 93 -9.30 0.16 -5.82
N ILE A 94 -8.49 -0.87 -5.59
CA ILE A 94 -7.45 -1.30 -6.54
C ILE A 94 -7.63 -2.75 -6.98
N VAL A 95 -7.23 -3.06 -8.20
CA VAL A 95 -7.32 -4.43 -8.74
C VAL A 95 -6.11 -5.27 -8.32
N GLU A 96 -6.26 -6.59 -8.45
CA GLU A 96 -5.22 -7.54 -8.05
C GLU A 96 -3.85 -7.28 -8.70
N ASP A 97 -3.80 -6.85 -9.96
CA ASP A 97 -2.52 -6.59 -10.64
C ASP A 97 -1.78 -5.40 -10.03
N ASP A 98 -2.49 -4.30 -9.74
CA ASP A 98 -1.92 -3.14 -9.06
C ASP A 98 -1.46 -3.50 -7.64
N PHE A 99 -2.22 -4.34 -6.94
CA PHE A 99 -1.81 -4.87 -5.64
C PHE A 99 -0.51 -5.65 -5.74
N ILE A 100 -0.35 -6.52 -6.74
CA ILE A 100 0.87 -7.30 -6.95
C ILE A 100 2.04 -6.38 -7.26
N TRP A 101 1.82 -5.36 -8.09
CA TRP A 101 2.84 -4.38 -8.40
C TRP A 101 3.29 -3.63 -7.14
N LEU A 102 2.35 -3.11 -6.34
CA LEU A 102 2.65 -2.39 -5.10
C LEU A 102 3.50 -3.24 -4.14
N ILE A 103 3.08 -4.47 -3.85
CA ILE A 103 3.83 -5.35 -2.93
C ILE A 103 5.13 -5.92 -3.51
N SER A 104 5.40 -5.68 -4.81
CA SER A 104 6.67 -6.02 -5.44
C SER A 104 7.69 -4.88 -5.37
N MET A 105 7.26 -3.68 -4.96
CA MET A 105 8.16 -2.56 -4.75
C MET A 105 9.07 -2.86 -3.55
N GLU A 106 10.38 -2.76 -3.75
CA GLU A 106 11.33 -2.88 -2.65
C GLU A 106 11.10 -1.76 -1.65
N THR A 107 10.90 -2.13 -0.38
CA THR A 107 10.96 -1.16 0.71
C THR A 107 12.39 -1.14 1.20
N GLU A 108 13.12 -0.07 0.92
CA GLU A 108 14.39 0.19 1.61
C GLU A 108 14.06 0.55 3.07
N TYR A 109 13.91 -0.47 3.91
CA TYR A 109 13.92 -0.31 5.35
C TYR A 109 15.35 -0.01 5.79
N LEU A 110 15.60 1.20 6.28
CA LEU A 110 16.86 1.50 6.98
C LEU A 110 17.03 0.57 8.18
N PRO A 111 18.27 0.10 8.44
CA PRO A 111 18.54 -0.89 9.49
C PRO A 111 18.13 -0.39 10.87
N SER A 112 17.77 -1.35 11.72
CA SER A 112 17.28 -1.25 13.10
C SER A 112 18.19 -0.51 14.10
N SER A 113 19.31 0.06 13.64
CA SER A 113 20.34 0.75 14.43
C SER A 113 19.84 2.01 15.17
N PHE A 114 18.63 2.47 14.89
CA PHE A 114 18.02 3.63 15.57
C PHE A 114 17.16 3.28 16.80
N LYS A 115 17.06 1.99 17.19
CA LYS A 115 16.27 1.58 18.38
C LYS A 115 17.04 1.58 19.71
N ASP A 116 18.35 1.76 19.72
CA ASP A 116 19.17 1.67 20.95
C ASP A 116 19.47 3.04 21.57
N GLY A 117 18.43 3.88 21.66
CA GLY A 117 18.50 5.23 22.23
C GLY A 117 17.95 5.36 23.65
N LEU A 118 18.00 4.30 24.48
CA LEU A 118 17.71 4.40 25.92
C LEU A 118 19.01 4.28 26.71
N PRO A 119 19.39 5.28 27.53
CA PRO A 119 20.51 5.14 28.44
C PRO A 119 20.13 4.10 29.50
N GLN A 120 20.91 3.03 29.57
CA GLN A 120 20.82 2.07 30.66
C GLN A 120 21.35 2.74 31.94
N ILE A 121 20.47 2.95 32.92
CA ILE A 121 20.82 3.22 34.33
C ILE A 121 20.59 1.96 35.15
#